data_AF-A0A6A4ZEM9-F1
#
_entry.id   AF-A0A6A4ZEM9-F1
#
_cell.length_a   1.000
_cell.length_b   1.000
_cell.length_c   1.000
_cell.angle_alpha   90.00
_cell.angle_beta   90.00
_cell.angle_gamma   90.00
#
_symmetry.space_group_name_H-M   'P 1'
#
loop_
_entity.id
_entity.type
_entity.pdbx_description
1 polymer ?
#
loop_
_entity_poly.entity_id
_entity_poly.type
_entity_poly.pdbx_seq_one_letter_code
_entity_poly.pdbx_strand_id
1 'polypeptide(L)'
;MREYDHALQFYTRSLDEMGKHHVTYHNMGLCFYSTRRLQDAQQCFEAATKLNSCYQKAATWLQRVTAELHPTAVVAANNDKEDPLLVSMQHIDLDVSTTPVEPLS
;
A
#
# COMPACT_ATOMS: atom_id res chain seq x y z
N MET A 1 9.27 17.42 -23.85
CA MET A 1 7.95 16.75 -24.02
C MET A 1 7.98 15.76 -25.18
N ARG A 2 8.72 16.04 -26.26
CA ARG A 2 8.83 15.15 -27.43
C ARG A 2 9.59 13.85 -27.13
N GLU A 3 10.40 13.84 -26.08
CA GLU A 3 11.28 12.74 -25.70
C GLU A 3 10.53 11.63 -24.96
N TYR A 4 9.52 12.00 -24.15
CA TYR A 4 8.69 11.05 -23.42
C TYR A 4 7.76 10.27 -24.34
N ASP A 5 7.23 10.92 -25.37
CA ASP A 5 6.36 10.25 -26.35
C ASP A 5 7.13 9.19 -27.14
N HIS A 6 8.32 9.52 -27.64
CA HIS A 6 9.20 8.54 -28.27
C HIS A 6 9.57 7.41 -27.30
N ALA A 7 9.92 7.72 -26.04
CA ALA A 7 10.23 6.71 -25.04
C ALA A 7 9.05 5.74 -24.82
N LEU A 8 7.82 6.25 -24.74
CA LEU A 8 6.62 5.43 -24.62
C LEU A 8 6.38 4.56 -25.86
N GLN A 9 6.64 5.06 -27.06
CA GLN A 9 6.59 4.24 -28.28
C GLN A 9 7.62 3.10 -28.24
N PHE A 10 8.87 3.38 -27.85
CA PHE A 10 9.90 2.36 -27.68
C PHE A 10 9.52 1.30 -26.65
N TYR A 11 8.99 1.71 -25.49
CA TYR A 11 8.54 0.77 -24.47
C TYR A 11 7.34 -0.05 -24.92
N THR A 12 6.40 0.54 -25.65
CA THR A 12 5.24 -0.19 -26.20
C THR A 12 5.70 -1.26 -27.17
N ARG A 13 6.65 -0.94 -28.07
CA ARG A 13 7.27 -1.93 -28.95
C ARG A 13 8.03 -3.01 -28.18
N SER A 14 8.77 -2.64 -27.14
CA SER A 14 9.45 -3.62 -26.28
C SER A 14 8.47 -4.58 -25.61
N LEU A 15 7.27 -4.12 -25.22
CA LEU A 15 6.24 -5.00 -24.64
C LEU A 15 5.67 -5.98 -25.67
N ASP A 16 5.60 -5.57 -26.94
CA ASP A 16 5.14 -6.41 -28.05
C ASP A 16 6.18 -7.49 -28.43
N GLU A 17 7.45 -7.09 -28.56
CA GLU A 17 8.53 -7.99 -29.01
C GLU A 17 9.09 -8.87 -27.89
N MET A 18 9.26 -8.32 -26.68
CA MET A 18 9.97 -8.96 -25.56
C MET A 18 9.03 -9.39 -24.43
N GLY A 19 7.75 -9.01 -24.50
CA GLY A 19 6.75 -9.30 -23.49
C GLY A 19 6.75 -8.36 -22.29
N LYS A 20 5.82 -8.63 -21.36
CA LYS A 20 5.59 -7.80 -20.16
C LYS A 20 6.76 -7.89 -19.19
N HIS A 21 7.40 -6.76 -18.90
CA HIS A 21 8.54 -6.69 -17.98
C HIS A 21 8.39 -5.56 -16.96
N HIS A 22 8.63 -5.86 -15.68
CA HIS A 22 8.44 -4.93 -14.56
C HIS A 22 9.27 -3.63 -14.73
N VAL A 23 10.50 -3.72 -15.23
CA VAL A 23 11.35 -2.53 -15.49
C VAL A 23 10.79 -1.66 -16.60
N THR A 24 10.20 -2.25 -17.64
CA THR A 24 9.60 -1.50 -18.75
C THR A 24 8.42 -0.68 -18.26
N TYR A 25 7.50 -1.30 -17.49
CA TYR A 25 6.38 -0.59 -16.87
C TYR A 25 6.86 0.49 -15.89
N HIS A 26 7.90 0.23 -15.11
CA HIS A 26 8.50 1.25 -14.24
C HIS A 26 9.00 2.47 -15.03
N ASN A 27 9.74 2.25 -16.12
CA ASN A 27 10.25 3.35 -16.94
C ASN A 27 9.14 4.12 -17.66
N MET A 28 8.09 3.44 -18.14
CA MET A 28 6.89 4.09 -18.66
C MET A 28 6.22 4.96 -17.60
N GLY A 29 6.11 4.45 -16.37
CA GLY A 29 5.57 5.20 -15.22
C GLY A 29 6.34 6.48 -14.94
N LEU A 30 7.68 6.44 -15.00
CA LEU A 30 8.53 7.64 -14.86
C LEU A 30 8.29 8.66 -15.98
N CYS A 31 8.07 8.20 -17.21
CA CYS A 31 7.74 9.07 -18.34
C CYS A 31 6.40 9.77 -18.10
N PHE A 32 5.36 9.02 -17.72
CA PHE A 32 4.05 9.58 -17.42
C PHE A 32 4.10 10.55 -16.23
N TYR A 33 4.82 10.20 -15.16
CA TYR A 33 5.03 11.06 -14.01
C TYR A 33 5.68 12.39 -14.40
N SER A 34 6.74 12.35 -15.22
CA SER A 34 7.43 13.54 -15.72
C SER A 34 6.54 14.44 -16.59
N THR A 35 5.55 13.85 -17.27
CA THR A 35 4.53 14.57 -18.05
C THR A 35 3.29 14.98 -17.25
N ARG A 36 3.32 14.86 -15.91
CA ARG A 36 2.20 15.14 -14.99
C ARG A 36 0.94 14.28 -15.23
N ARG A 37 1.07 13.17 -15.95
CA ARG A 37 0.01 12.17 -16.15
C ARG A 37 0.03 11.16 -15.01
N LEU A 38 -0.36 11.63 -13.82
CA LEU A 38 -0.21 10.85 -12.59
C LEU A 38 -1.04 9.56 -12.56
N GLN A 39 -2.24 9.55 -13.13
CA GLN A 39 -3.07 8.32 -13.21
C GLN A 39 -2.39 7.23 -14.05
N ASP A 40 -1.88 7.57 -15.23
CA ASP A 40 -1.16 6.62 -16.09
C ASP A 40 0.14 6.13 -15.42
N ALA A 41 0.84 7.04 -14.73
CA ALA A 41 2.03 6.69 -13.96
C ALA A 41 1.70 5.66 -12.86
N GLN A 42 0.60 5.87 -12.13
CA GLN A 42 0.12 4.95 -11.10
C GLN A 42 -0.13 3.56 -11.67
N GLN A 43 -0.89 3.47 -12.76
CA GLN A 43 -1.19 2.18 -13.42
C GLN A 43 0.08 1.44 -13.87
N CYS A 44 1.06 2.17 -14.38
CA CYS A 44 2.35 1.61 -14.77
C CYS A 44 3.12 1.07 -13.57
N PHE A 45 3.18 1.80 -12.46
CA PHE A 45 3.87 1.32 -11.25
C PHE A 45 3.14 0.13 -10.61
N GLU A 46 1.80 0.10 -10.62
CA GLU A 46 1.02 -1.07 -10.21
C GLU A 46 1.26 -2.29 -11.09
N ALA A 47 1.39 -2.12 -12.41
CA ALA A 47 1.73 -3.21 -13.31
C ALA A 47 3.14 -3.74 -13.00
N ALA A 48 4.10 -2.85 -12.73
CA ALA A 48 5.46 -3.23 -12.36
C ALA A 48 5.52 -4.03 -11.04
N THR A 49 4.78 -3.61 -10.01
CA THR A 49 4.73 -4.34 -8.73
C THR A 49 3.97 -5.66 -8.85
N LYS A 50 2.93 -5.75 -9.68
CA LYS A 50 2.21 -7.02 -9.96
C LYS A 50 3.10 -8.03 -10.67
N LEU A 51 3.99 -7.59 -11.56
CA LEU A 51 4.94 -8.46 -12.26
C LEU A 51 6.12 -8.87 -11.37
N ASN A 52 6.55 -7.99 -10.46
CA ASN A 52 7.62 -8.28 -9.51
C ASN A 52 7.34 -7.58 -8.17
N SER A 53 6.74 -8.32 -7.23
CA SER A 53 6.41 -7.82 -5.89
C SER A 53 7.63 -7.40 -5.08
N CYS A 54 8.81 -7.93 -5.39
CA CYS A 54 10.07 -7.58 -4.74
C CYS A 54 10.73 -6.32 -5.35
N TYR A 55 10.15 -5.74 -6.40
CA TYR A 55 10.71 -4.56 -7.05
C TYR A 55 10.39 -3.27 -6.29
N GLN A 56 11.14 -3.05 -5.21
CA GLN A 56 10.96 -1.95 -4.25
C GLN A 56 10.87 -0.57 -4.92
N LYS A 57 11.64 -0.33 -5.99
CA LYS A 57 11.60 0.94 -6.72
C LYS A 57 10.20 1.27 -7.24
N ALA A 58 9.50 0.31 -7.86
CA ALA A 58 8.13 0.56 -8.33
C ALA A 58 7.16 0.80 -7.18
N ALA A 59 7.31 0.10 -6.05
CA ALA A 59 6.48 0.32 -4.87
C ALA A 59 6.67 1.74 -4.28
N THR A 60 7.92 2.21 -4.18
CA THR A 60 8.22 3.58 -3.73
C THR A 60 7.60 4.63 -4.65
N TRP A 61 7.73 4.43 -5.97
CA TRP A 61 7.13 5.35 -6.93
C TRP A 61 5.60 5.30 -6.94
N LEU A 62 5.01 4.12 -6.77
CA LEU A 62 3.56 3.97 -6.60
C LEU A 62 3.09 4.80 -5.40
N GLN A 63 3.66 4.58 -4.21
CA GLN A 63 3.29 5.32 -3.00
C GLN A 63 3.37 6.84 -3.20
N ARG A 64 4.44 7.32 -3.85
CA ARG A 64 4.62 8.75 -4.15
C ARG A 64 3.52 9.27 -5.08
N VAL A 65 3.25 8.57 -6.18
CA VAL A 65 2.22 8.98 -7.14
C VAL A 65 0.84 8.97 -6.51
N THR A 66 0.51 7.96 -5.71
CA THR A 66 -0.79 7.91 -5.04
C THR A 66 -0.92 9.06 -4.03
N ALA A 67 0.12 9.35 -3.24
CA ALA A 67 0.12 10.49 -2.33
C ALA A 67 -0.10 11.84 -3.05
N GLU A 68 0.51 12.03 -4.23
CA GLU A 68 0.31 13.24 -5.05
C GLU A 68 -1.10 13.30 -5.69
N LEU A 69 -1.71 12.16 -6.01
CA LEU A 69 -3.09 12.07 -6.52
C LEU A 69 -4.15 12.32 -5.43
N HIS A 70 -3.86 11.89 -4.20
CA HIS A 70 -4.74 12.04 -3.03
C HIS A 70 -4.08 12.80 -1.87
N PRO A 71 -3.72 14.08 -2.03
CA PRO A 71 -2.99 14.83 -0.99
C PRO A 71 -3.72 14.86 0.37
N THR A 72 -5.02 14.55 0.40
CA THR A 72 -5.87 14.51 1.60
C THR A 72 -5.85 13.18 2.38
N ALA A 73 -5.31 12.09 1.85
CA ALA A 73 -5.33 10.79 2.55
C ALA A 73 -4.17 10.62 3.56
N VAL A 74 -3.06 11.33 3.36
CA VAL A 74 -1.88 11.26 4.26
C VAL A 74 -2.12 11.90 5.63
N VAL A 75 -3.15 12.73 5.78
CA VAL A 75 -3.59 13.24 7.10
C VAL A 75 -4.56 12.30 7.82
N ALA A 76 -5.26 11.41 7.10
CA ALA A 76 -6.18 10.44 7.72
C ALA A 76 -5.47 9.11 8.09
N ALA A 77 -4.51 8.65 7.30
CA ALA A 77 -3.84 7.37 7.54
C ALA A 77 -2.84 7.36 8.73
N ASN A 78 -2.57 8.53 9.33
CA ASN A 78 -1.76 8.63 10.55
C ASN A 78 -2.59 8.50 11.84
N ASN A 79 -3.90 8.24 11.76
CA ASN A 79 -4.75 8.16 12.95
C ASN A 79 -5.63 6.90 13.08
N ASP A 80 -5.55 5.93 12.15
CA ASP A 80 -6.48 4.79 12.18
C ASP A 80 -5.81 3.47 11.77
N LYS A 81 -4.84 3.01 12.56
CA LYS A 81 -4.55 1.59 12.78
C LYS A 81 -4.13 1.36 14.22
N GLU A 82 -5.03 1.71 15.14
CA GLU A 82 -5.14 0.91 16.35
C GLU A 82 -5.64 -0.46 15.90
N ASP A 83 -4.82 -1.49 16.05
CA ASP A 83 -5.25 -2.89 16.08
C ASP A 83 -5.53 -3.23 17.55
N PRO A 84 -6.76 -3.12 18.09
CA PRO A 84 -7.03 -3.59 19.44
C PRO A 84 -7.74 -4.94 19.39
N LEU A 85 -7.08 -5.99 18.90
CA LEU A 85 -7.55 -7.36 19.09
C LEU A 85 -6.37 -8.31 19.30
N LEU A 86 -5.92 -8.42 20.56
CA LEU A 86 -5.80 -9.69 21.30
C LEU A 86 -4.93 -9.53 22.57
N VAL A 87 -5.51 -9.02 23.64
CA VAL A 87 -5.15 -9.46 25.00
C VAL A 87 -6.41 -10.05 25.62
N SER A 88 -6.56 -11.36 25.44
CA SER A 88 -7.41 -12.18 26.29
C SER A 88 -6.73 -12.33 27.65
N MET A 89 -7.31 -11.74 28.70
CA MET A 89 -7.38 -12.30 30.06
C MET A 89 -8.03 -11.28 30.99
N GLN A 90 -9.37 -11.26 31.01
CA GLN A 90 -10.10 -10.87 32.21
C GLN A 90 -10.52 -12.15 32.92
N HIS A 91 -9.78 -12.52 33.96
CA HIS A 91 -10.35 -13.18 35.13
C HIS A 91 -9.49 -12.83 36.33
N ILE A 92 -9.81 -11.68 36.93
CA ILE A 92 -9.46 -11.37 38.31
C ILE A 92 -10.81 -11.10 38.97
N ASP A 93 -11.36 -12.14 39.59
CA ASP A 93 -12.25 -11.98 40.73
C ASP A 93 -11.48 -12.55 41.92
N LEU A 94 -10.83 -11.64 42.63
CA LEU A 94 -10.25 -11.84 43.94
C LEU A 94 -10.99 -10.88 44.87
N ASP A 95 -11.84 -11.41 45.75
CA ASP A 95 -11.95 -11.00 47.16
C ASP A 95 -12.95 -11.93 47.86
N VAL A 96 -12.47 -12.94 48.60
CA VAL A 96 -12.25 -12.96 50.05
C VAL A 96 -13.51 -13.20 50.89
N SER A 97 -13.36 -14.20 51.74
CA SER A 97 -14.29 -14.72 52.72
C SER A 97 -14.92 -13.67 53.63
N THR A 98 -16.23 -13.81 53.89
CA THR A 98 -16.78 -13.64 55.24
C THR A 98 -17.91 -14.66 55.46
N THR A 99 -17.64 -15.68 56.30
CA THR A 99 -18.67 -16.38 57.10
C THR A 99 -19.14 -15.41 58.21
N PRO A 100 -20.21 -15.66 59.00
CA PRO A 100 -20.94 -16.92 59.27
C PRO A 100 -22.49 -16.78 59.31
N VAL A 101 -23.24 -17.89 59.50
CA VAL A 101 -24.19 -18.15 60.61
C VAL A 101 -25.08 -19.39 60.33
N GLU A 102 -24.99 -20.40 61.19
CA GLU A 102 -26.03 -21.43 61.48
C GLU A 102 -27.27 -20.75 62.16
N PRO A 103 -28.47 -21.37 62.41
CA PRO A 103 -28.75 -22.80 62.71
C PRO A 103 -30.14 -23.37 62.28
N LEU A 104 -30.42 -24.61 62.74
CA LEU A 104 -31.71 -25.34 62.91
C LEU A 104 -32.36 -25.93 61.63
N SER A 105 -32.75 -27.20 61.53
CA SER A 105 -33.19 -28.21 62.52
C SER A 105 -32.79 -29.63 62.09
#